data_AF-A0A2S6SAK6-F1
#
_entry.id   AF-A0A2S6SAK6-F1
#
_cell.length_a   1.000
_cell.length_b   1.000
_cell.length_c   1.000
_cell.angle_alpha   90.00
_cell.angle_beta   90.00
_cell.angle_gamma   90.00
#
_symmetry.space_group_name_H-M   'P 1'
#
loop_
_entity.id
_entity.type
_entity.pdbx_description
1 polymer ?
#
loop_
_entity_poly.entity_id
_entity_poly.type
_entity_poly.pdbx_seq_one_letter_code
_entity_poly.pdbx_strand_id
1 'polypeptide(L)' 'MSSLIPMVVEQTNRGERSYDIYSRLLKERI' A
#
# COMPACT_ATOMS: atom_id res chain seq x y z
N MET A 1 -1.60 -19.44 11.65
CA MET A 1 -0.49 -18.87 10.85
C MET A 1 -0.88 -17.44 10.51
N SER A 2 -0.06 -16.45 10.86
CA SER A 2 -0.26 -15.07 10.41
C SER A 2 0.19 -14.96 8.96
N SER A 3 -0.72 -14.64 8.05
CA SER A 3 -0.41 -14.33 6.67
C SER A 3 0.46 -13.08 6.63
N LEU A 4 1.67 -13.17 6.08
CA LEU A 4 2.50 -11.98 5.86
C LEU A 4 1.85 -11.17 4.74
N ILE A 5 1.45 -9.93 5.05
CA ILE A 5 0.92 -9.00 4.05
C ILE A 5 2.07 -8.14 3.55
N PRO A 6 2.31 -8.08 2.22
CA PRO A 6 3.38 -7.26 1.67
C PRO A 6 3.07 -5.77 1.84
N MET A 7 4.11 -5.02 2.16
CA MET A 7 4.09 -3.55 2.19
C MET A 7 4.64 -3.02 0.86
N VAL A 8 4.01 -1.99 0.33
CA VAL A 8 4.39 -1.30 -0.91
C VAL A 8 4.63 0.18 -0.62
N VAL A 9 5.49 0.80 -1.43
CA VAL A 9 5.79 2.25 -1.35
C VAL A 9 5.24 2.92 -2.60
N GLU A 10 4.40 3.94 -2.40
CA GLU A 10 3.87 4.80 -3.46
C GLU A 10 4.70 6.10 -3.51
N GLN A 11 5.16 6.46 -4.70
CA GLN A 11 5.77 7.77 -4.94
C GLN A 11 4.70 8.82 -5.25
N THR A 12 4.76 9.94 -4.56
CA THR A 12 3.90 11.10 -4.77
C THR A 12 4.75 12.35 -4.97
N ASN A 13 4.16 13.43 -5.52
CA ASN A 13 4.86 14.71 -5.66
C ASN A 13 5.33 15.32 -4.32
N ARG A 14 4.85 14.81 -3.18
CA ARG A 14 5.25 15.23 -1.83
C ARG A 14 6.21 14.25 -1.15
N GLY A 15 6.67 13.21 -1.85
CA GLY A 15 7.55 12.16 -1.32
C GLY A 15 6.91 10.77 -1.36
N GLU A 16 7.42 9.87 -0.51
CA GLU A 16 7.01 8.47 -0.47
C GLU A 16 5.94 8.21 0.61
N ARG A 17 5.01 7.29 0.30
CA ARG A 17 4.01 6.83 1.27
C ARG A 17 3.88 5.31 1.24
N SER A 18 3.95 4.71 2.42
CA SER A 18 3.86 3.26 2.59
C SER A 18 2.41 2.81 2.75
N TYR A 19 2.07 1.70 2.12
CA TYR A 19 0.76 1.04 2.21
C TYR A 19 0.96 -0.46 2.37
N ASP A 20 0.05 -1.14 3.06
CA ASP A 20 -0.15 -2.57 2.79
C ASP A 20 -0.87 -2.73 1.44
N ILE A 21 -0.72 -3.90 0.80
CA ILE A 21 -1.28 -4.12 -0.55
C ILE A 21 -2.79 -3.93 -0.61
N TYR A 22 -3.54 -4.27 0.45
CA TYR A 22 -4.99 -4.14 0.46
C TYR A 22 -5.45 -2.70 0.62
N SER A 23 -4.80 -1.93 1.50
CA SER A 23 -5.06 -0.49 1.61
C SER A 23 -4.75 0.25 0.31
N ARG A 24 -3.72 -0.19 -0.44
CA ARG A 24 -3.40 0.41 -1.76
C ARG A 24 -4.52 0.15 -2.78
N LEU A 25 -5.06 -1.07 -2.83
CA LEU A 25 -6.17 -1.42 -3.72
C LEU A 25 -7.46 -0.67 -3.34
N LEU A 26 -7.78 -0.60 -2.05
CA LEU A 26 -8.93 0.15 -1.55
C LEU A 26 -8.84 1.64 -1.91
N LYS A 27 -7.64 2.23 -1.84
CA LYS A 27 -7.37 3.60 -2.28
C LYS A 27 -7.69 3.80 -3.76
N GLU A 28 -7.42 2.80 -4.61
CA GLU A 28 -7.74 2.81 -6.04
C GLU A 28 -9.19 2.40 -6.33
N ARG A 29 -9.97 2.04 -5.30
CA ARG A 29 -11.33 1.51 -5.41
C ARG A 29 -11.38 0.23 -6.25
N ILE A 30 -10.38 -0.62 -6.09
CA ILE A 30 -10.30 -1.99 -6.62
C ILE A 30 -10.81 -2.98 -5.58
#